data_AF-A0A2H9U2A3-F1
#
_entry.id   AF-A0A2H9U2A3-F1
#
_cell.length_a   1.000
_cell.length_b   1.000
_cell.length_c   1.000
_cell.angle_alpha   90.00
_cell.angle_beta   90.00
_cell.angle_gamma   90.00
#
_symmetry.space_group_name_H-M   'P 1'
#
loop_
_entity.id
_entity.type
_entity.pdbx_description
1 polymer ?
#
loop_
_entity_poly.entity_id
_entity_poly.type
_entity_poly.pdbx_seq_one_letter_code
_entity_poly.pdbx_strand_id
1 'polypeptide(L)'
;MRNINKIMVLSTLALAIGVSLISQQAGAASIHDSHAGLVLPAIKPEAIPEVAPEIKPEFPSVDKPKNPDSGGVMQDLGYLFDSMPVLAAQTEQAFRSQQQALGRQLDNACAAGAQGGQCLRVTGELSKITDAPSELDYQAAPALALAYGYGITDQLTAGVTASVFGSALDNQQVTHRGGAALDSGVGVGSYLHFSQGADQTGLQASAAVGYTEQAGEFTRGDGLANVQHGKGSADVKSLALRSGLGYGVELADWTVTPHAEVTHFITRRDGYREAGDKLVFTVNHDALKEQSTIGKLGLQGGTKLTPAVNLTLDAGTELDLDVSPVTLKGQTDIFNLGAGMKEFAVQSPLKRNDIGPYAAVGASYQLEQAGNLGLGVKASQPHFGSQGVDSSVQLSYELKF
;
A
#
# COMPACT_ATOMS: atom_id res chain seq x y z
N MET A 1 -19.41 14.64 34.94
CA MET A 1 -19.95 14.46 33.56
C MET A 1 -19.69 15.64 32.59
N ARG A 2 -18.82 16.61 32.91
CA ARG A 2 -18.55 17.78 32.03
C ARG A 2 -17.36 17.65 31.06
N ASN A 3 -16.59 16.55 31.13
CA ASN A 3 -15.35 16.38 30.36
C ASN A 3 -15.47 15.51 29.09
N ILE A 4 -16.55 14.74 28.94
CA ILE A 4 -16.76 13.86 27.77
C ILE A 4 -17.09 14.69 26.51
N ASN A 5 -17.79 15.83 26.67
CA ASN A 5 -18.13 16.70 25.53
C ASN A 5 -16.93 17.46 24.94
N LYS A 6 -15.80 17.60 25.65
CA LYS A 6 -14.62 18.29 25.09
C LYS A 6 -13.79 17.39 24.17
N ILE A 7 -13.72 16.09 24.47
CA ILE A 7 -13.00 15.11 23.64
C ILE A 7 -13.72 14.89 22.30
N MET A 8 -15.06 14.88 22.32
CA MET A 8 -15.88 14.76 21.10
C MET A 8 -15.81 16.01 20.19
N VAL A 9 -15.60 17.20 20.77
CA VAL A 9 -15.42 18.45 20.00
C VAL A 9 -14.03 18.51 19.35
N LEU A 10 -12.98 17.99 20.00
CA LEU A 10 -11.63 17.91 19.40
C LEU A 10 -11.54 16.88 18.26
N SER A 11 -12.22 15.74 18.35
CA SER A 11 -12.24 14.75 17.26
C SER A 11 -12.98 15.29 16.02
N THR A 12 -14.02 16.09 16.21
CA THR A 12 -14.78 16.72 15.12
C THR A 12 -13.99 17.87 14.48
N LEU A 13 -13.17 18.59 15.26
CA LEU A 13 -12.32 19.68 14.77
C LEU A 13 -11.09 19.16 13.99
N ALA A 14 -10.49 18.04 14.42
CA ALA A 14 -9.40 17.38 13.69
C ALA A 14 -9.87 16.85 12.33
N LEU A 15 -11.11 16.33 12.24
CA LEU A 15 -11.72 15.92 10.97
C LEU A 15 -11.98 17.13 10.04
N ALA A 16 -12.40 18.27 10.60
CA ALA A 16 -12.68 19.48 9.83
C ALA A 16 -11.40 20.18 9.29
N ILE A 17 -10.30 20.15 10.04
CA ILE A 17 -9.01 20.72 9.59
C ILE A 17 -8.40 19.85 8.47
N GLY A 18 -8.51 18.52 8.57
CA GLY A 18 -8.06 17.60 7.52
C GLY A 18 -8.79 17.80 6.18
N VAL A 19 -10.10 18.07 6.20
CA VAL A 19 -10.89 18.34 4.98
C VAL A 19 -10.60 19.74 4.40
N SER A 20 -10.32 20.74 5.24
CA SER A 20 -10.08 22.11 4.78
C SER A 20 -8.71 22.32 4.12
N LEU A 21 -7.68 21.57 4.52
CA LEU A 21 -6.33 21.67 3.93
C LEU A 21 -6.28 21.05 2.52
N ILE A 22 -7.08 20.00 2.27
CA ILE A 22 -7.16 19.32 0.97
C ILE A 22 -7.89 20.18 -0.07
N SER A 23 -8.88 20.98 0.35
CA SER A 23 -9.61 21.89 -0.54
C SER A 23 -8.79 23.08 -1.05
N GLN A 24 -7.73 23.51 -0.35
CA GLN A 24 -6.96 24.70 -0.72
C GLN A 24 -5.80 24.42 -1.69
N GLN A 25 -5.27 23.19 -1.72
CA GLN A 25 -4.20 22.83 -2.66
C GLN A 25 -4.69 22.55 -4.10
N ALA A 26 -6.00 22.34 -4.29
CA ALA A 26 -6.59 22.20 -5.64
C ALA A 26 -6.69 23.54 -6.41
N GLY A 27 -6.37 24.69 -5.79
CA GLY A 27 -6.60 26.02 -6.36
C GLY A 27 -5.37 26.81 -6.80
N ALA A 28 -4.14 26.31 -6.60
CA ALA A 28 -2.93 27.12 -6.78
C ALA A 28 -1.89 26.46 -7.70
N ALA A 29 -2.21 26.37 -8.99
CA ALA A 29 -1.22 26.18 -10.05
C ALA A 29 -1.64 26.99 -11.30
N SER A 30 -1.48 28.32 -11.22
CA SER A 30 -1.48 29.20 -12.39
C SER A 30 -0.05 29.69 -12.59
N ILE A 31 0.65 29.12 -13.57
CA ILE A 31 1.97 29.58 -14.00
C ILE A 31 1.76 30.60 -15.11
N HIS A 32 2.18 31.82 -14.80
CA HIS A 32 2.42 32.92 -15.72
C HIS A 32 3.62 32.55 -16.61
N ASP A 33 3.50 32.63 -17.93
CA ASP A 33 4.65 33.00 -18.76
C ASP A 33 4.29 33.68 -20.08
N SER A 34 5.12 34.64 -20.47
CA SER A 34 4.84 35.64 -21.50
C SER A 34 5.72 35.44 -22.74
N HIS A 35 5.13 35.72 -23.92
CA HIS A 35 5.73 36.10 -25.20
C HIS A 35 6.64 35.10 -25.96
N ALA A 36 6.19 34.67 -27.15
CA ALA A 36 6.65 35.21 -28.45
C ALA A 36 5.93 34.50 -29.61
N GLY A 37 5.35 35.28 -30.52
CA GLY A 37 4.56 34.80 -31.64
C GLY A 37 5.40 34.25 -32.79
N LEU A 38 4.95 33.13 -33.36
CA LEU A 38 5.27 32.72 -34.72
C LEU A 38 3.96 32.40 -35.44
N VAL A 39 3.66 33.18 -36.47
CA VAL A 39 2.47 33.05 -37.33
C VAL A 39 2.77 32.03 -38.41
N LEU A 40 2.00 30.94 -38.47
CA LEU A 40 1.97 30.00 -39.59
C LEU A 40 0.69 30.23 -40.42
N PRO A 41 0.77 30.15 -41.76
CA PRO A 41 -0.34 30.51 -42.65
C PRO A 41 -1.44 29.45 -42.68
N ALA A 42 -2.68 29.93 -42.86
CA ALA A 42 -3.89 29.11 -42.98
C ALA A 42 -3.86 28.22 -44.23
N ILE A 43 -3.97 26.90 -44.00
CA ILE A 43 -4.18 25.91 -45.06
C ILE A 43 -5.69 25.81 -45.32
N LYS A 44 -6.06 25.97 -46.60
CA LYS A 44 -7.41 25.88 -47.15
C LYS A 44 -7.86 24.40 -47.14
N PRO A 45 -9.10 24.06 -46.73
CA PRO A 45 -9.58 22.69 -46.82
C PRO A 45 -9.84 22.31 -48.28
N GLU A 46 -9.12 21.30 -48.77
CA GLU A 46 -9.30 20.71 -50.09
C GLU A 46 -10.32 19.56 -49.99
N ALA A 47 -11.19 19.47 -51.00
CA ALA A 47 -12.34 18.57 -51.02
C ALA A 47 -11.93 17.09 -51.08
N ILE A 48 -12.57 16.27 -50.26
CA ILE A 48 -12.44 14.80 -50.25
C ILE A 48 -13.24 14.24 -51.43
N PRO A 49 -12.63 13.43 -52.34
CA PRO A 49 -13.38 12.77 -53.39
C PRO A 49 -14.14 11.54 -52.89
N GLU A 50 -15.21 11.27 -53.64
CA GLU A 50 -16.30 10.32 -53.51
C GLU A 50 -15.91 8.86 -53.16
N VAL A 51 -16.73 8.25 -52.30
CA VAL A 51 -16.62 6.88 -51.76
C VAL A 51 -16.91 5.85 -52.85
N ALA A 52 -15.98 4.91 -53.06
CA ALA A 52 -16.17 3.70 -53.87
C ALA A 52 -16.99 2.63 -53.10
N PRO A 53 -17.71 1.73 -53.80
CA PRO A 53 -18.79 0.95 -53.19
C PRO A 53 -18.32 -0.17 -52.25
N GLU A 54 -19.18 -0.41 -51.25
CA GLU A 54 -19.07 -1.42 -50.19
C GLU A 54 -19.02 -2.85 -50.74
N ILE A 55 -17.90 -3.54 -50.50
CA ILE A 55 -17.76 -4.98 -50.75
C ILE A 55 -18.24 -5.72 -49.49
N LYS A 56 -19.40 -6.37 -49.56
CA LYS A 56 -19.88 -7.30 -48.53
C LYS A 56 -19.09 -8.62 -48.61
N PRO A 57 -18.36 -9.04 -47.56
CA PRO A 57 -17.85 -10.39 -47.50
C PRO A 57 -19.00 -11.36 -47.18
N GLU A 58 -19.25 -12.28 -48.11
CA GLU A 58 -20.14 -13.41 -47.93
C GLU A 58 -19.41 -14.46 -47.08
N PHE A 59 -19.75 -14.60 -45.80
CA PHE A 59 -19.24 -15.68 -44.97
C PHE A 59 -20.04 -16.95 -45.23
N PRO A 60 -19.41 -18.13 -45.37
CA PRO A 60 -20.12 -19.39 -45.50
C PRO A 60 -20.95 -19.65 -44.23
N SER A 61 -22.20 -20.07 -44.45
CA SER A 61 -23.13 -20.45 -43.40
C SER A 61 -22.60 -21.67 -42.64
N VAL A 62 -22.30 -21.49 -41.36
CA VAL A 62 -21.93 -22.58 -40.45
C VAL A 62 -23.19 -23.35 -40.09
N ASP A 63 -23.25 -24.61 -40.51
CA ASP A 63 -24.25 -25.58 -40.06
C ASP A 63 -24.25 -25.67 -38.52
N LYS A 64 -25.45 -25.57 -37.92
CA LYS A 64 -25.64 -25.74 -36.48
C LYS A 64 -25.15 -27.12 -36.04
N PRO A 65 -24.22 -27.23 -35.06
CA PRO A 65 -23.88 -28.53 -34.52
C PRO A 65 -25.05 -29.10 -33.72
N LYS A 66 -25.54 -30.26 -34.15
CA LYS A 66 -26.37 -31.17 -33.37
C LYS A 66 -25.49 -31.91 -32.35
N ASN A 67 -25.38 -31.40 -31.13
CA ASN A 67 -25.35 -32.20 -29.89
C ASN A 67 -25.25 -31.30 -28.64
N PRO A 68 -26.16 -31.38 -27.65
CA PRO A 68 -26.13 -30.53 -26.46
C PRO A 68 -25.26 -31.03 -25.29
N ASP A 69 -24.58 -32.19 -25.39
CA ASP A 69 -23.99 -32.86 -24.21
C ASP A 69 -22.44 -32.83 -24.11
N SER A 70 -21.77 -31.89 -24.79
CA SER A 70 -20.37 -31.54 -24.47
C SER A 70 -20.30 -30.10 -24.01
N GLY A 71 -20.56 -29.85 -22.73
CA GLY A 71 -20.56 -28.53 -22.09
C GLY A 71 -19.17 -27.91 -22.00
N GLY A 72 -18.56 -27.60 -23.14
CA GLY A 72 -17.37 -26.75 -23.22
C GLY A 72 -17.77 -25.29 -23.01
N VAL A 73 -17.21 -24.65 -21.98
CA VAL A 73 -17.34 -23.20 -21.82
C VAL A 73 -16.56 -22.56 -22.96
N MET A 74 -17.25 -21.81 -23.83
CA MET A 74 -16.58 -20.99 -24.85
C MET A 74 -15.81 -19.89 -24.12
N GLN A 75 -14.48 -19.89 -24.24
CA GLN A 75 -13.62 -18.87 -23.66
C GLN A 75 -13.22 -17.84 -24.71
N ASP A 76 -13.21 -16.57 -24.33
CA ASP A 76 -12.66 -15.51 -25.17
C ASP A 76 -11.14 -15.50 -25.04
N LEU A 77 -10.46 -15.81 -26.14
CA LEU A 77 -9.00 -15.89 -26.18
C LEU A 77 -8.33 -14.51 -25.97
N GLY A 78 -8.98 -13.42 -26.36
CA GLY A 78 -8.50 -12.06 -26.12
C GLY A 78 -8.53 -11.73 -24.63
N TYR A 79 -9.66 -11.97 -23.96
CA TYR A 79 -9.75 -11.78 -22.52
C TYR A 79 -8.86 -12.73 -21.72
N LEU A 80 -8.60 -13.93 -22.25
CA LEU A 80 -7.60 -14.80 -21.67
C LEU A 80 -6.19 -14.16 -21.69
N PHE A 81 -5.80 -13.47 -22.77
CA PHE A 81 -4.54 -12.74 -22.79
C PHE A 81 -4.54 -11.51 -21.88
N ASP A 82 -5.64 -10.78 -21.81
CA ASP A 82 -5.80 -9.63 -20.91
C ASP A 82 -5.77 -10.04 -19.42
N SER A 83 -6.06 -11.31 -19.11
CA SER A 83 -6.03 -11.82 -17.74
C SER A 83 -4.62 -11.83 -17.11
N MET A 84 -3.56 -11.89 -17.92
CA MET A 84 -2.17 -11.91 -17.40
C MET A 84 -1.71 -10.53 -16.90
N PRO A 85 -1.87 -9.42 -17.65
CA PRO A 85 -1.63 -8.08 -17.12
C PRO A 85 -2.46 -7.74 -15.88
N VAL A 86 -3.72 -8.19 -15.84
CA VAL A 86 -4.60 -8.00 -14.66
C VAL A 86 -4.04 -8.72 -13.43
N LEU A 87 -3.64 -9.99 -13.58
CA LEU A 87 -3.03 -10.75 -12.50
C LEU A 87 -1.68 -10.15 -12.05
N ALA A 88 -0.89 -9.59 -12.98
CA ALA A 88 0.35 -8.89 -12.66
C ALA A 88 0.09 -7.63 -11.81
N ALA A 89 -0.93 -6.83 -12.16
CA ALA A 89 -1.37 -5.68 -11.37
C ALA A 89 -1.82 -6.08 -9.95
N GLN A 90 -2.64 -7.12 -9.83
CA GLN A 90 -3.14 -7.61 -8.55
C GLN A 90 -2.01 -8.19 -7.68
N THR A 91 -1.04 -8.88 -8.30
CA THR A 91 0.16 -9.35 -7.60
C THR A 91 0.99 -8.18 -7.07
N GLU A 92 1.11 -7.10 -7.84
CA GLU A 92 1.79 -5.89 -7.37
C GLU A 92 1.07 -5.24 -6.19
N GLN A 93 -0.26 -5.13 -6.24
CA GLN A 93 -1.05 -4.62 -5.11
C GLN A 93 -0.88 -5.49 -3.85
N ALA A 94 -0.91 -6.82 -4.00
CA ALA A 94 -0.63 -7.76 -2.92
C ALA A 94 0.77 -7.53 -2.31
N PHE A 95 1.79 -7.31 -3.14
CA PHE A 95 3.15 -7.00 -2.66
C PHE A 95 3.19 -5.69 -1.89
N ARG A 96 2.48 -4.66 -2.36
CA ARG A 96 2.42 -3.38 -1.65
C ARG A 96 1.68 -3.49 -0.32
N SER A 97 0.57 -4.21 -0.25
CA SER A 97 -0.15 -4.46 1.00
C SER A 97 0.77 -5.14 2.04
N GLN A 98 1.53 -6.16 1.61
CA GLN A 98 2.52 -6.84 2.45
C GLN A 98 3.64 -5.88 2.93
N GLN A 99 4.18 -5.05 2.03
CA GLN A 99 5.22 -4.07 2.37
C GLN A 99 4.71 -3.02 3.35
N GLN A 100 3.48 -2.53 3.18
CA GLN A 100 2.85 -1.60 4.11
C GLN A 100 2.64 -2.24 5.48
N ALA A 101 2.17 -3.48 5.54
CA ALA A 101 2.02 -4.22 6.80
C ALA A 101 3.36 -4.36 7.54
N LEU A 102 4.41 -4.74 6.82
CA LEU A 102 5.77 -4.82 7.37
C LEU A 102 6.30 -3.43 7.79
N GLY A 103 6.10 -2.39 6.98
CA GLY A 103 6.47 -1.02 7.32
C GLY A 103 5.85 -0.55 8.63
N ARG A 104 4.54 -0.80 8.83
CA ARG A 104 3.85 -0.50 10.09
C ARG A 104 4.42 -1.26 11.29
N GLN A 105 4.78 -2.53 11.09
CA GLN A 105 5.44 -3.30 12.14
C GLN A 105 6.82 -2.71 12.50
N LEU A 106 7.60 -2.26 11.52
CA LEU A 106 8.90 -1.62 11.76
C LEU A 106 8.76 -0.28 12.48
N ASP A 107 7.64 0.42 12.30
CA ASP A 107 7.32 1.66 13.02
C ASP A 107 6.83 1.42 14.46
N ASN A 108 6.42 0.19 14.79
CA ASN A 108 5.96 -0.17 16.13
C ASN A 108 7.13 -0.42 17.10
N ALA A 109 7.99 0.58 17.30
CA ALA A 109 9.03 0.53 18.32
C ALA A 109 8.51 1.05 19.68
N CYS A 110 9.07 0.54 20.77
CA CYS A 110 9.00 1.22 22.06
C CYS A 110 10.38 1.59 22.61
N ALA A 111 10.55 2.85 23.03
CA ALA A 111 11.75 3.35 23.68
C ALA A 111 11.62 3.28 25.21
N ALA A 112 12.54 2.55 25.85
CA ALA A 112 12.57 2.39 27.31
C ALA A 112 12.95 3.70 28.03
N GLY A 113 13.88 4.48 27.45
CA GLY A 113 14.24 5.83 27.92
C GLY A 113 15.13 5.88 29.18
N ALA A 114 15.54 4.73 29.71
CA ALA A 114 16.51 4.64 30.81
C ALA A 114 17.29 3.32 30.70
N GLN A 115 18.55 3.32 31.13
CA GLN A 115 19.34 2.10 31.20
C GLN A 115 18.67 1.06 32.12
N GLY A 116 18.50 -0.16 31.61
CA GLY A 116 17.82 -1.24 32.32
C GLY A 116 16.30 -1.12 32.36
N GLY A 117 15.73 -0.01 31.88
CA GLY A 117 14.28 0.16 31.75
C GLY A 117 13.72 -0.75 30.67
N GLN A 118 12.47 -1.15 30.86
CA GLN A 118 11.74 -1.98 29.91
C GLN A 118 10.53 -1.24 29.37
N CYS A 119 10.12 -1.60 28.17
CA CYS A 119 8.87 -1.14 27.61
C CYS A 119 8.11 -2.24 26.88
N LEU A 120 6.80 -2.24 27.04
CA LEU A 120 5.87 -3.02 26.24
C LEU A 120 4.90 -2.09 25.51
N ARG A 121 4.70 -2.30 24.21
CA ARG A 121 3.69 -1.57 23.42
C ARG A 121 2.82 -2.53 22.62
N VAL A 122 1.51 -2.35 22.74
CA VAL A 122 0.51 -3.03 21.92
C VAL A 122 -0.16 -1.99 21.03
N THR A 123 -0.24 -2.26 19.73
CA THR A 123 -0.78 -1.34 18.74
C THR A 123 -1.77 -2.09 17.85
N GLY A 124 -3.02 -1.65 17.83
CA GLY A 124 -4.02 -2.06 16.85
C GLY A 124 -4.18 -0.99 15.78
N GLU A 125 -4.29 -1.39 14.53
CA GLU A 125 -4.49 -0.48 13.40
C GLU A 125 -5.58 -0.99 12.45
N LEU A 126 -6.35 -0.05 11.93
CA LEU A 126 -7.24 -0.25 10.79
C LEU A 126 -6.81 0.71 9.69
N SER A 127 -6.40 0.15 8.55
CA SER A 127 -6.00 0.93 7.38
C SER A 127 -7.02 0.77 6.25
N LYS A 128 -7.28 1.87 5.54
CA LYS A 128 -7.95 1.93 4.25
C LYS A 128 -6.89 2.10 3.18
N ILE A 129 -6.86 1.19 2.22
CA ILE A 129 -5.99 1.25 1.04
C ILE A 129 -6.87 1.46 -0.19
N THR A 130 -6.49 2.44 -1.02
CA THR A 130 -7.17 2.74 -2.29
C THR A 130 -6.41 2.11 -3.44
N ASP A 131 -7.04 1.13 -4.08
CA ASP A 131 -6.45 0.34 -5.16
C ASP A 131 -7.09 0.72 -6.51
N ALA A 132 -6.30 1.35 -7.39
CA ALA A 132 -6.57 1.57 -8.83
C ALA A 132 -7.50 2.78 -9.22
N PRO A 133 -7.50 3.21 -10.52
CA PRO A 133 -8.03 4.51 -10.95
C PRO A 133 -9.53 4.53 -11.28
N SER A 134 -10.27 3.44 -11.02
CA SER A 134 -11.73 3.42 -11.15
C SER A 134 -12.35 3.41 -9.76
N GLU A 135 -13.31 4.31 -9.53
CA GLU A 135 -14.14 4.35 -8.32
C GLU A 135 -14.59 2.94 -7.90
N LEU A 136 -14.44 2.64 -6.60
CA LEU A 136 -14.88 1.43 -5.90
C LEU A 136 -13.90 0.24 -5.95
N ASP A 137 -12.99 0.20 -4.98
CA ASP A 137 -12.95 -0.91 -4.03
C ASP A 137 -12.15 -0.51 -2.77
N TYR A 138 -12.74 -0.76 -1.59
CA TYR A 138 -12.18 -0.37 -0.29
C TYR A 138 -11.64 -1.62 0.40
N GLN A 139 -10.35 -1.63 0.74
CA GLN A 139 -9.77 -2.70 1.57
C GLN A 139 -9.51 -2.18 2.99
N ALA A 140 -10.14 -2.83 3.97
CA ALA A 140 -9.86 -2.61 5.38
C ALA A 140 -8.83 -3.65 5.83
N ALA A 141 -7.61 -3.21 6.15
CA ALA A 141 -6.52 -4.09 6.58
C ALA A 141 -6.31 -3.96 8.10
N PRO A 142 -6.92 -4.83 8.94
CA PRO A 142 -6.61 -4.87 10.35
C PRO A 142 -5.18 -5.37 10.61
N ALA A 143 -4.49 -4.73 11.54
CA ALA A 143 -3.21 -5.16 12.06
C ALA A 143 -3.18 -5.05 13.59
N LEU A 144 -2.49 -5.99 14.23
CA LEU A 144 -2.17 -5.97 15.65
C LEU A 144 -0.67 -6.24 15.79
N ALA A 145 0.04 -5.34 16.45
CA ALA A 145 1.47 -5.44 16.67
C ALA A 145 1.80 -5.32 18.17
N LEU A 146 2.76 -6.13 18.60
CA LEU A 146 3.37 -6.12 19.92
C LEU A 146 4.84 -5.70 19.75
N ALA A 147 5.33 -4.86 20.65
CA ALA A 147 6.73 -4.49 20.74
C ALA A 147 7.21 -4.61 22.17
N TYR A 148 8.42 -5.14 22.34
CA TYR A 148 9.13 -5.16 23.60
C TYR A 148 10.49 -4.50 23.41
N GLY A 149 10.81 -3.53 24.27
CA GLY A 149 12.06 -2.79 24.25
C GLY A 149 12.80 -2.85 25.58
N TYR A 150 14.13 -2.87 25.51
CA TYR A 150 15.03 -2.85 26.65
C TYR A 150 16.08 -1.74 26.48
N GLY A 151 16.22 -0.90 27.51
CA GLY A 151 17.18 0.19 27.54
C GLY A 151 18.60 -0.33 27.76
N ILE A 152 19.41 -0.33 26.71
CA ILE A 152 20.83 -0.70 26.77
C ILE A 152 21.63 0.39 27.50
N THR A 153 21.31 1.64 27.20
CA THR A 153 21.80 2.85 27.87
C THR A 153 20.64 3.81 28.08
N ASP A 154 20.87 4.96 28.70
CA ASP A 154 19.86 6.02 28.83
C ASP A 154 19.40 6.59 27.48
N GLN A 155 20.18 6.35 26.41
CA GLN A 155 19.91 6.89 25.07
C GLN A 155 19.54 5.80 24.07
N LEU A 156 19.99 4.56 24.28
CA LEU A 156 19.85 3.45 23.33
C LEU A 156 18.89 2.39 23.86
N THR A 157 17.83 2.12 23.10
CA THR A 157 16.92 0.99 23.31
C THR A 157 17.08 -0.03 22.18
N ALA A 158 17.11 -1.31 22.53
CA ALA A 158 16.99 -2.41 21.57
C ALA A 158 15.70 -3.15 21.84
N GLY A 159 15.05 -3.68 20.82
CA GLY A 159 13.79 -4.39 21.01
C GLY A 159 13.40 -5.30 19.86
N VAL A 160 12.28 -5.97 20.07
CA VAL A 160 11.67 -6.91 19.14
C VAL A 160 10.22 -6.58 18.91
N THR A 161 9.72 -6.92 17.73
CA THR A 161 8.31 -6.77 17.36
C THR A 161 7.74 -8.09 16.86
N ALA A 162 6.45 -8.28 17.10
CA ALA A 162 5.65 -9.33 16.50
C ALA A 162 4.33 -8.72 16.02
N SER A 163 3.82 -9.16 14.88
CA SER A 163 2.54 -8.67 14.37
C SER A 163 1.71 -9.78 13.76
N VAL A 164 0.40 -9.57 13.77
CA VAL A 164 -0.56 -10.27 12.92
C VAL A 164 -1.30 -9.21 12.13
N PHE A 165 -1.50 -9.45 10.85
CA PHE A 165 -2.24 -8.53 9.99
C PHE A 165 -3.08 -9.36 9.03
N GLY A 166 -4.15 -8.79 8.51
CA GLY A 166 -4.97 -9.47 7.54
C GLY A 166 -5.60 -8.47 6.59
N SER A 167 -6.05 -9.00 5.47
CA SER A 167 -6.99 -8.31 4.60
C SER A 167 -8.37 -8.79 5.02
N ALA A 168 -9.05 -8.06 5.91
CA ALA A 168 -10.45 -8.35 6.10
C ALA A 168 -11.14 -7.88 4.82
N LEU A 169 -11.80 -8.78 4.09
CA LEU A 169 -13.12 -8.57 3.51
C LEU A 169 -13.55 -9.78 2.66
N ASP A 170 -14.41 -10.61 3.25
CA ASP A 170 -15.48 -11.30 2.53
C ASP A 170 -16.49 -10.23 2.08
N ASN A 171 -16.14 -9.44 1.06
CA ASN A 171 -17.09 -8.55 0.40
C ASN A 171 -17.51 -9.23 -0.90
N GLN A 172 -18.70 -9.82 -0.89
CA GLN A 172 -19.37 -10.43 -2.03
C GLN A 172 -19.69 -9.45 -3.19
N GLN A 173 -19.24 -8.18 -3.11
CA GLN A 173 -19.24 -7.23 -4.24
C GLN A 173 -17.88 -7.15 -4.97
N VAL A 174 -16.80 -7.69 -4.38
CA VAL A 174 -15.45 -7.77 -4.96
C VAL A 174 -15.21 -9.12 -5.66
N THR A 175 -16.10 -10.10 -5.48
CA THR A 175 -16.15 -11.37 -6.26
C THR A 175 -16.44 -11.18 -7.75
N HIS A 176 -16.43 -9.94 -8.24
CA HIS A 176 -16.40 -9.66 -9.65
C HIS A 176 -15.05 -9.14 -10.16
N ARG A 177 -14.00 -8.84 -9.35
CA ARG A 177 -12.69 -8.31 -9.83
C ARG A 177 -11.43 -8.59 -8.98
N GLY A 178 -11.51 -9.19 -7.78
CA GLY A 178 -10.35 -9.57 -6.97
C GLY A 178 -9.66 -10.90 -7.35
N GLY A 179 -8.59 -10.83 -8.16
CA GLY A 179 -7.74 -11.97 -8.53
C GLY A 179 -6.50 -12.21 -7.66
N ALA A 180 -6.35 -11.52 -6.53
CA ALA A 180 -5.40 -11.87 -5.47
C ALA A 180 -6.05 -11.63 -4.10
N ALA A 181 -6.28 -12.70 -3.35
CA ALA A 181 -6.83 -12.66 -2.00
C ALA A 181 -5.77 -13.15 -1.02
N LEU A 182 -5.35 -12.29 -0.10
CA LEU A 182 -4.38 -12.64 0.94
C LEU A 182 -5.11 -12.96 2.25
N ASP A 183 -4.65 -13.99 2.96
CA ASP A 183 -5.24 -14.46 4.21
C ASP A 183 -4.81 -13.58 5.41
N SER A 184 -4.71 -14.12 6.62
CA SER A 184 -3.97 -13.47 7.71
C SER A 184 -2.48 -13.77 7.59
N GLY A 185 -1.65 -12.74 7.70
CA GLY A 185 -0.20 -12.83 7.79
C GLY A 185 0.32 -12.65 9.21
N VAL A 186 1.56 -13.09 9.41
CA VAL A 186 2.33 -12.89 10.64
C VAL A 186 3.63 -12.18 10.33
N GLY A 187 4.17 -11.48 11.32
CA GLY A 187 5.45 -10.80 11.18
C GLY A 187 6.24 -10.75 12.46
N VAL A 188 7.56 -10.69 12.31
CA VAL A 188 8.53 -10.56 13.41
C VAL A 188 9.63 -9.59 13.02
N GLY A 189 10.20 -8.89 13.98
CA GLY A 189 11.25 -7.92 13.71
C GLY A 189 12.05 -7.55 14.94
N SER A 190 13.07 -6.75 14.71
CA SER A 190 13.91 -6.16 15.74
C SER A 190 14.26 -4.73 15.39
N TYR A 191 14.48 -3.92 16.41
CA TYR A 191 14.79 -2.51 16.23
C TYR A 191 15.85 -2.02 17.23
N LEU A 192 16.50 -0.95 16.84
CA LEU A 192 17.34 -0.09 17.64
C LEU A 192 16.78 1.32 17.57
N HIS A 193 16.72 1.98 18.72
CA HIS A 193 16.26 3.36 18.84
C HIS A 193 17.24 4.14 19.71
N PHE A 194 17.81 5.21 19.17
CA PHE A 194 18.71 6.11 19.85
C PHE A 194 18.06 7.50 19.99
N SER A 195 18.12 8.07 21.19
CA SER A 195 17.64 9.42 21.50
C SER A 195 18.62 10.15 22.40
N GLN A 196 19.13 11.31 21.96
CA GLN A 196 20.13 12.05 22.72
C GLN A 196 19.56 12.77 23.96
N GLY A 197 18.28 13.19 23.93
CA GLY A 197 17.62 13.99 24.96
C GLY A 197 16.33 13.37 25.51
N ALA A 198 16.02 13.64 26.78
CA ALA A 198 14.87 13.07 27.49
C ALA A 198 13.51 13.41 26.87
N ASP A 199 13.40 14.55 26.19
CA ASP A 199 12.19 15.01 25.48
C ASP A 199 12.32 14.87 23.95
N GLN A 200 13.13 13.90 23.47
CA GLN A 200 13.44 13.72 22.04
C GLN A 200 14.15 14.91 21.38
N THR A 201 14.75 15.79 22.19
CA THR A 201 15.62 16.86 21.70
C THR A 201 16.99 16.30 21.28
N GLY A 202 17.63 16.97 20.33
CA GLY A 202 18.90 16.55 19.75
C GLY A 202 18.76 15.39 18.76
N LEU A 203 19.85 14.66 18.56
CA LEU A 203 19.91 13.60 17.56
C LEU A 203 19.00 12.41 17.91
N GLN A 204 18.19 12.01 16.94
CA GLN A 204 17.36 10.80 16.95
C GLN A 204 17.83 9.88 15.83
N ALA A 205 17.97 8.58 16.13
CA ALA A 205 18.31 7.60 15.11
C ALA A 205 17.58 6.28 15.35
N SER A 206 17.15 5.63 14.29
CA SER A 206 16.48 4.33 14.35
C SER A 206 17.01 3.40 13.27
N ALA A 207 17.01 2.11 13.59
CA ALA A 207 17.26 1.05 12.62
C ALA A 207 16.34 -0.13 12.96
N ALA A 208 15.68 -0.71 11.97
CA ALA A 208 14.79 -1.84 12.18
C ALA A 208 14.89 -2.83 11.02
N VAL A 209 14.80 -4.12 11.35
CA VAL A 209 14.72 -5.20 10.37
C VAL A 209 13.53 -6.08 10.71
N GLY A 210 12.80 -6.53 9.70
CA GLY A 210 11.62 -7.34 9.93
C GLY A 210 11.30 -8.24 8.75
N TYR A 211 10.60 -9.31 9.08
CA TYR A 211 10.14 -10.33 8.15
C TYR A 211 8.64 -10.55 8.35
N THR A 212 7.90 -10.69 7.26
CA THR A 212 6.49 -11.03 7.25
C THR A 212 6.19 -12.13 6.26
N GLU A 213 5.19 -12.95 6.56
CA GLU A 213 4.72 -14.04 5.71
C GLU A 213 3.19 -14.13 5.74
N GLN A 214 2.59 -14.34 4.56
CA GLN A 214 1.15 -14.42 4.38
C GLN A 214 0.84 -15.38 3.22
N ALA A 215 -0.10 -16.30 3.41
CA ALA A 215 -0.62 -17.12 2.32
C ALA A 215 -1.60 -16.29 1.47
N GLY A 216 -1.68 -16.58 0.17
CA GLY A 216 -2.65 -15.96 -0.71
C GLY A 216 -3.16 -16.89 -1.80
N GLU A 217 -4.40 -16.69 -2.20
CA GLU A 217 -5.00 -17.27 -3.40
C GLU A 217 -4.94 -16.26 -4.55
N PHE A 218 -4.37 -16.68 -5.67
CA PHE A 218 -4.26 -15.89 -6.88
C PHE A 218 -5.16 -16.51 -7.96
N THR A 219 -6.07 -15.72 -8.50
CA THR A 219 -7.08 -16.11 -9.48
C THR A 219 -6.91 -15.32 -10.78
N ARG A 220 -6.44 -16.00 -11.83
CA ARG A 220 -6.39 -15.46 -13.18
C ARG A 220 -7.79 -15.42 -13.79
N GLY A 221 -8.09 -14.35 -14.52
CA GLY A 221 -9.36 -14.18 -15.24
C GLY A 221 -10.47 -13.56 -14.40
N ASP A 222 -10.19 -13.26 -13.13
CA ASP A 222 -11.14 -12.55 -12.29
C ASP A 222 -11.38 -11.12 -12.80
N GLY A 223 -12.64 -10.70 -12.90
CA GLY A 223 -12.99 -9.45 -13.57
C GLY A 223 -13.21 -9.50 -15.06
N LEU A 224 -13.04 -10.67 -15.69
CA LEU A 224 -13.24 -10.83 -17.13
C LEU A 224 -14.41 -11.77 -17.42
N ALA A 225 -15.34 -11.32 -18.24
CA ALA A 225 -16.44 -12.16 -18.70
C ALA A 225 -15.93 -13.25 -19.65
N ASN A 226 -16.56 -14.43 -19.63
CA ASN A 226 -16.24 -15.53 -20.55
C ASN A 226 -14.78 -16.01 -20.50
N VAL A 227 -14.13 -15.95 -19.33
CA VAL A 227 -12.81 -16.54 -19.06
C VAL A 227 -12.95 -17.55 -17.93
N GLN A 228 -12.31 -18.71 -18.04
CA GLN A 228 -12.24 -19.64 -16.91
C GLN A 228 -11.23 -19.14 -15.88
N HIS A 229 -11.66 -19.15 -14.62
CA HIS A 229 -10.83 -18.71 -13.51
C HIS A 229 -9.76 -19.76 -13.17
N GLY A 230 -8.49 -19.40 -13.35
CA GLY A 230 -7.34 -20.22 -12.97
C GLY A 230 -6.88 -19.87 -11.57
N LYS A 231 -7.05 -20.76 -10.59
CA LYS A 231 -6.76 -20.48 -9.17
C LYS A 231 -5.50 -21.19 -8.69
N GLY A 232 -4.69 -20.54 -7.88
CA GLY A 232 -3.58 -21.21 -7.20
C GLY A 232 -3.17 -20.48 -5.93
N SER A 233 -2.63 -21.24 -4.98
CA SER A 233 -2.17 -20.70 -3.70
C SER A 233 -0.65 -20.52 -3.70
N ALA A 234 -0.18 -19.42 -3.14
CA ALA A 234 1.24 -19.15 -2.95
C ALA A 234 1.48 -18.31 -1.69
N ASP A 235 2.63 -18.53 -1.05
CA ASP A 235 3.07 -17.68 0.05
C ASP A 235 3.70 -16.41 -0.49
N VAL A 236 3.38 -15.29 0.16
CA VAL A 236 4.01 -13.98 -0.01
C VAL A 236 4.86 -13.70 1.22
N LYS A 237 6.14 -13.47 1.01
CA LYS A 237 7.16 -13.24 2.04
C LYS A 237 7.81 -11.88 1.80
N SER A 238 7.97 -11.08 2.84
CA SER A 238 8.66 -9.79 2.73
C SER A 238 9.73 -9.65 3.81
N LEU A 239 10.90 -9.17 3.43
CA LEU A 239 11.98 -8.77 4.31
C LEU A 239 12.20 -7.27 4.12
N ALA A 240 12.37 -6.53 5.20
CA ALA A 240 12.66 -5.10 5.13
C ALA A 240 13.75 -4.68 6.10
N LEU A 241 14.54 -3.71 5.66
CA LEU A 241 15.50 -2.96 6.47
C LEU A 241 15.11 -1.48 6.40
N ARG A 242 14.93 -0.86 7.57
CA ARG A 242 14.60 0.55 7.73
C ARG A 242 15.67 1.23 8.56
N SER A 243 16.04 2.44 8.14
CA SER A 243 16.92 3.33 8.89
C SER A 243 16.35 4.73 8.90
N GLY A 244 16.37 5.39 10.05
CA GLY A 244 15.83 6.73 10.25
C GLY A 244 16.80 7.62 11.00
N LEU A 245 16.79 8.91 10.67
CA LEU A 245 17.52 9.97 11.35
C LEU A 245 16.59 11.17 11.56
N GLY A 246 16.73 11.83 12.70
CA GLY A 246 16.03 13.08 12.99
C GLY A 246 16.83 13.97 13.93
N TYR A 247 16.47 15.24 13.99
CA TYR A 247 17.09 16.17 14.93
C TYR A 247 16.04 17.05 15.61
N GLY A 248 15.72 16.76 16.87
CA GLY A 248 14.72 17.47 17.63
C GLY A 248 15.22 18.83 18.12
N VAL A 249 14.49 19.88 17.78
CA VAL A 249 14.73 21.26 18.22
C VAL A 249 13.54 21.73 19.04
N GLU A 250 13.81 22.26 20.23
CA GLU A 250 12.80 22.89 21.05
C GLU A 250 12.51 24.31 20.52
N LEU A 251 11.25 24.59 20.22
CA LEU A 251 10.76 25.87 19.74
C LEU A 251 9.52 26.26 20.55
N ALA A 252 9.73 27.09 21.57
CA ALA A 252 8.72 27.38 22.59
C ALA A 252 8.16 26.08 23.20
N ASP A 253 6.84 25.88 23.19
CA ASP A 253 6.20 24.69 23.77
C ASP A 253 6.19 23.47 22.83
N TRP A 254 6.91 23.53 21.71
CA TRP A 254 6.96 22.47 20.70
C TRP A 254 8.36 21.87 20.59
N THR A 255 8.42 20.55 20.44
CA THR A 255 9.61 19.86 19.92
C THR A 255 9.38 19.57 18.45
N VAL A 256 10.19 20.18 17.59
CA VAL A 256 10.11 20.03 16.13
C VAL A 256 11.30 19.20 15.65
N THR A 257 11.00 18.10 14.94
CA THR A 257 11.98 17.11 14.51
C THR A 257 11.87 16.92 13.00
N PRO A 258 12.68 17.63 12.20
CA PRO A 258 12.94 17.20 10.83
C PRO A 258 13.52 15.79 10.85
N HIS A 259 13.01 14.92 9.98
CA HIS A 259 13.45 13.55 9.88
C HIS A 259 13.54 13.06 8.44
N ALA A 260 14.40 12.07 8.25
CA ALA A 260 14.60 11.35 7.01
C ALA A 260 14.68 9.86 7.32
N GLU A 261 13.98 9.05 6.53
CA GLU A 261 14.00 7.59 6.64
C GLU A 261 14.21 6.97 5.26
N VAL A 262 14.81 5.80 5.25
CA VAL A 262 14.90 4.93 4.07
C VAL A 262 14.49 3.52 4.46
N THR A 263 13.65 2.89 3.64
CA THR A 263 13.24 1.51 3.80
C THR A 263 13.50 0.74 2.52
N HIS A 264 14.23 -0.36 2.62
CA HIS A 264 14.42 -1.30 1.53
C HIS A 264 13.62 -2.56 1.80
N PHE A 265 12.77 -2.96 0.85
CA PHE A 265 11.98 -4.17 0.89
C PHE A 265 12.48 -5.18 -0.14
N ILE A 266 12.38 -6.45 0.23
CA ILE A 266 12.52 -7.59 -0.67
C ILE A 266 11.27 -8.43 -0.49
N THR A 267 10.38 -8.41 -1.49
CA THR A 267 9.12 -9.15 -1.44
C THR A 267 9.15 -10.28 -2.46
N ARG A 268 8.77 -11.47 -2.04
CA ARG A 268 8.77 -12.68 -2.85
C ARG A 268 7.40 -13.34 -2.79
N ARG A 269 6.91 -13.83 -3.92
CA ARG A 269 5.82 -14.80 -3.99
C ARG A 269 6.36 -16.12 -4.52
N ASP A 270 6.03 -17.21 -3.85
CA ASP A 270 6.40 -18.54 -4.32
C ASP A 270 5.68 -18.88 -5.65
N GLY A 271 6.31 -19.73 -6.45
CA GLY A 271 5.71 -20.20 -7.70
C GLY A 271 4.52 -21.11 -7.41
N TYR A 272 3.51 -21.08 -8.27
CA TYR A 272 2.32 -21.92 -8.10
C TYR A 272 1.79 -22.39 -9.44
N ARG A 273 1.06 -23.50 -9.41
CA ARG A 273 0.33 -24.00 -10.57
C ARG A 273 -1.16 -23.74 -10.38
N GLU A 274 -1.79 -23.22 -11.41
CA GLU A 274 -3.25 -23.07 -11.42
C GLU A 274 -3.95 -24.44 -11.41
N ALA A 275 -5.04 -24.53 -10.65
CA ALA A 275 -5.88 -25.70 -10.50
C ALA A 275 -7.36 -25.30 -10.52
N GLY A 276 -8.23 -26.26 -10.86
CA GLY A 276 -9.68 -26.09 -10.89
C GLY A 276 -10.38 -27.10 -11.81
N ASP A 277 -11.55 -27.56 -11.40
CA ASP A 277 -12.21 -28.76 -11.92
C ASP A 277 -12.63 -28.71 -13.41
N LYS A 278 -12.64 -27.51 -14.01
CA LYS A 278 -13.08 -27.27 -15.40
C LYS A 278 -12.07 -26.49 -16.24
N LEU A 279 -10.85 -26.28 -15.75
CA LEU A 279 -9.82 -25.54 -16.47
C LEU A 279 -9.40 -26.29 -17.73
N VAL A 280 -9.59 -25.65 -18.88
CA VAL A 280 -9.18 -26.16 -20.20
C VAL A 280 -7.67 -26.04 -20.41
N PHE A 281 -7.02 -25.12 -19.70
CA PHE A 281 -5.58 -24.89 -19.74
C PHE A 281 -5.08 -24.49 -18.35
N THR A 282 -3.85 -24.87 -18.03
CA THR A 282 -3.20 -24.58 -16.75
C THR A 282 -1.98 -23.72 -16.96
N VAL A 283 -1.80 -22.73 -16.08
CA VAL A 283 -0.61 -21.89 -16.09
C VAL A 283 0.22 -22.20 -14.86
N ASN A 284 1.51 -22.44 -15.10
CA ASN A 284 2.50 -22.59 -14.06
C ASN A 284 3.22 -21.25 -13.90
N HIS A 285 2.94 -20.56 -12.81
CA HIS A 285 3.55 -19.26 -12.49
C HIS A 285 4.87 -19.47 -11.78
N ASP A 286 5.91 -18.79 -12.26
CA ASP A 286 7.22 -18.82 -11.62
C ASP A 286 7.20 -18.08 -10.27
N ALA A 287 8.21 -18.35 -9.45
CA ALA A 287 8.47 -17.54 -8.28
C ALA A 287 8.81 -16.11 -8.69
N LEU A 288 8.22 -15.14 -8.00
CA LEU A 288 8.39 -13.72 -8.28
C LEU A 288 9.16 -13.07 -7.13
N LYS A 289 10.10 -12.19 -7.46
CA LYS A 289 10.82 -11.35 -6.50
C LYS A 289 10.77 -9.90 -6.96
N GLU A 290 10.42 -9.01 -6.06
CA GLU A 290 10.46 -7.56 -6.23
C GLU A 290 11.33 -6.95 -5.14
N GLN A 291 12.02 -5.86 -5.50
CA GLN A 291 12.81 -5.06 -4.58
C GLN A 291 12.34 -3.62 -4.73
N SER A 292 12.10 -2.97 -3.60
CA SER A 292 11.74 -1.55 -3.56
C SER A 292 12.55 -0.82 -2.50
N THR A 293 12.93 0.40 -2.81
CA THR A 293 13.57 1.33 -1.88
C THR A 293 12.73 2.60 -1.83
N ILE A 294 12.23 2.90 -0.64
CA ILE A 294 11.34 4.04 -0.38
C ILE A 294 12.07 4.99 0.58
N GLY A 295 12.12 6.27 0.22
CA GLY A 295 12.56 7.35 1.09
C GLY A 295 11.37 8.04 1.74
N LYS A 296 11.54 8.57 2.94
CA LYS A 296 10.55 9.43 3.60
C LYS A 296 11.27 10.65 4.16
N LEU A 297 10.74 11.82 3.87
CA LEU A 297 11.20 13.10 4.41
C LEU A 297 10.03 13.79 5.07
N GLY A 298 10.21 14.31 6.28
CA GLY A 298 9.11 14.91 7.01
C GLY A 298 9.54 15.80 8.17
N LEU A 299 8.53 16.40 8.79
CA LEU A 299 8.64 17.24 9.95
C LEU A 299 7.63 16.80 10.99
N GLN A 300 8.12 16.35 12.14
CA GLN A 300 7.29 15.97 13.27
C GLN A 300 7.29 17.08 14.33
N GLY A 301 6.12 17.53 14.76
CA GLY A 301 5.94 18.46 15.88
C GLY A 301 5.25 17.78 17.05
N GLY A 302 5.80 17.93 18.26
CA GLY A 302 5.20 17.43 19.50
C GLY A 302 4.98 18.54 20.52
N THR A 303 3.85 18.55 21.23
CA THR A 303 3.59 19.50 22.32
C THR A 303 2.73 18.88 23.42
N LYS A 304 2.88 19.37 24.66
CA LYS A 304 2.02 19.03 25.80
C LYS A 304 0.78 19.92 25.78
N LEU A 305 -0.37 19.40 25.36
CA LEU A 305 -1.65 20.13 25.43
C LEU A 305 -2.10 20.33 26.88
N THR A 306 -1.86 19.31 27.71
CA THR A 306 -2.05 19.34 29.16
C THR A 306 -0.95 18.50 29.81
N PRO A 307 -0.76 18.53 31.13
CA PRO A 307 0.23 17.67 31.79
C PRO A 307 0.08 16.18 31.48
N ALA A 308 -1.14 15.73 31.14
CA ALA A 308 -1.42 14.33 30.83
C ALA A 308 -1.60 14.04 29.33
N VAL A 309 -1.69 15.06 28.47
CA VAL A 309 -2.00 14.88 27.03
C VAL A 309 -0.89 15.46 26.18
N ASN A 310 -0.27 14.62 25.34
CA ASN A 310 0.67 15.04 24.32
C ASN A 310 0.00 14.97 22.94
N LEU A 311 0.19 16.01 22.13
CA LEU A 311 -0.21 16.06 20.73
C LEU A 311 1.04 15.91 19.86
N THR A 312 0.92 15.12 18.79
CA THR A 312 1.93 14.94 17.77
C THR A 312 1.32 15.23 16.41
N LEU A 313 2.03 15.99 15.59
CA LEU A 313 1.71 16.25 14.19
C LEU A 313 2.90 15.77 13.37
N ASP A 314 2.66 15.09 12.26
CA ASP A 314 3.70 14.69 11.31
C ASP A 314 3.20 14.97 9.89
N ALA A 315 4.04 15.56 9.06
CA ALA A 315 3.74 15.77 7.65
C ALA A 315 5.01 15.68 6.83
N GLY A 316 4.88 15.19 5.61
CA GLY A 316 6.02 14.95 4.75
C GLY A 316 5.65 14.32 3.42
N THR A 317 6.65 13.71 2.81
CA THR A 317 6.56 13.03 1.52
C THR A 317 7.30 11.70 1.58
N GLU A 318 6.65 10.65 1.08
CA GLU A 318 7.28 9.39 0.71
C GLU A 318 7.73 9.49 -0.76
N LEU A 319 8.89 8.90 -1.07
CA LEU A 319 9.56 8.98 -2.37
C LEU A 319 9.96 7.57 -2.83
N ASP A 320 9.61 7.21 -4.05
CA ASP A 320 10.12 6.01 -4.68
C ASP A 320 11.56 6.26 -5.15
N LEU A 321 12.54 5.68 -4.46
CA LEU A 321 13.95 5.85 -4.79
C LEU A 321 14.44 4.82 -5.82
N ASP A 322 14.00 3.57 -5.67
CA ASP A 322 14.27 2.49 -6.62
C ASP A 322 13.14 1.47 -6.52
N VAL A 323 12.27 1.45 -7.51
CA VAL A 323 11.08 0.61 -7.52
C VAL A 323 10.84 0.14 -8.95
N SER A 324 10.79 -1.17 -9.12
CA SER A 324 10.46 -1.77 -10.41
C SER A 324 9.05 -2.36 -10.37
N PRO A 325 8.25 -2.19 -11.44
CA PRO A 325 6.96 -2.84 -11.54
C PRO A 325 7.12 -4.36 -11.59
N VAL A 326 6.13 -5.06 -11.05
CA VAL A 326 6.11 -6.53 -11.05
C VAL A 326 6.08 -7.06 -12.48
N THR A 327 6.91 -8.06 -12.77
CA THR A 327 6.86 -8.81 -14.03
C THR A 327 6.48 -10.26 -13.75
N LEU A 328 5.24 -10.62 -14.07
CA LEU A 328 4.74 -11.98 -13.96
C LEU A 328 5.38 -12.85 -15.04
N LYS A 329 5.91 -14.00 -14.63
CA LYS A 329 6.53 -14.98 -15.52
C LYS A 329 5.94 -16.36 -15.27
N GLY A 330 5.96 -17.19 -16.29
CA GLY A 330 5.54 -18.57 -16.15
C GLY A 330 5.45 -19.30 -17.47
N GLN A 331 4.87 -20.50 -17.40
CA GLN A 331 4.66 -21.40 -18.50
C GLN A 331 3.18 -21.70 -18.69
N THR A 332 2.73 -21.80 -19.94
CA THR A 332 1.34 -22.08 -20.28
C THR A 332 1.23 -23.19 -21.32
N ASP A 333 0.20 -24.01 -21.17
CA ASP A 333 -0.21 -25.03 -22.14
C ASP A 333 -1.34 -24.54 -23.07
N ILE A 334 -1.74 -23.26 -22.98
CA ILE A 334 -2.67 -22.61 -23.91
C ILE A 334 -2.10 -22.78 -25.32
N PHE A 335 -2.68 -23.72 -26.08
CA PHE A 335 -2.26 -24.10 -27.42
C PHE A 335 -2.04 -22.88 -28.31
N ASN A 336 -0.83 -22.74 -28.85
CA ASN A 336 -0.46 -21.80 -29.91
C ASN A 336 -1.08 -20.40 -29.73
N LEU A 337 -0.50 -19.68 -28.78
CA LEU A 337 -0.45 -18.21 -28.64
C LEU A 337 0.06 -17.52 -29.93
N GLY A 338 -0.59 -17.75 -31.08
CA GLY A 338 -0.21 -17.27 -32.42
C GLY A 338 1.18 -17.69 -32.94
N ALA A 339 2.05 -18.27 -32.10
CA ALA A 339 3.46 -18.56 -32.40
C ALA A 339 4.10 -19.62 -31.45
N GLY A 340 3.32 -20.41 -30.72
CA GLY A 340 3.88 -21.47 -29.85
C GLY A 340 4.62 -20.99 -28.60
N MET A 341 4.24 -19.85 -28.02
CA MET A 341 4.85 -19.34 -26.80
C MET A 341 4.49 -20.23 -25.59
N LYS A 342 5.46 -21.02 -25.13
CA LYS A 342 5.39 -21.83 -23.91
C LYS A 342 5.66 -21.03 -22.65
N GLU A 343 6.31 -19.89 -22.79
CA GLU A 343 6.73 -19.01 -21.70
C GLU A 343 6.15 -17.62 -21.93
N PHE A 344 5.80 -16.92 -20.85
CA PHE A 344 5.34 -15.54 -20.90
C PHE A 344 6.10 -14.69 -19.87
N ALA A 345 6.21 -13.40 -20.18
CA ALA A 345 6.69 -12.38 -19.26
C ALA A 345 5.83 -11.13 -19.47
N VAL A 346 5.00 -10.81 -18.48
CA VAL A 346 4.03 -9.71 -18.54
C VAL A 346 4.26 -8.77 -17.38
N GLN A 347 4.52 -7.50 -17.69
CA GLN A 347 4.69 -6.45 -16.70
C GLN A 347 3.33 -5.95 -16.22
N SER A 348 3.24 -5.60 -14.94
CA SER A 348 2.10 -4.90 -14.37
C SER A 348 1.85 -3.58 -15.12
N PRO A 349 0.60 -3.30 -15.55
CA PRO A 349 0.24 -2.05 -16.20
C PRO A 349 0.05 -0.89 -15.21
N LEU A 350 0.17 -1.12 -13.90
CA LEU A 350 -0.08 -0.09 -12.90
C LEU A 350 0.97 1.02 -12.99
N LYS A 351 0.48 2.27 -12.98
CA LYS A 351 1.33 3.46 -12.89
C LYS A 351 1.41 3.89 -11.44
N ARG A 352 2.63 3.88 -10.91
CA ARG A 352 2.93 4.28 -9.54
C ARG A 352 3.13 5.79 -9.45
N ASN A 353 2.76 6.37 -8.32
CA ASN A 353 3.11 7.73 -7.96
C ASN A 353 4.50 7.72 -7.30
N ASP A 354 5.45 8.40 -7.92
CA ASP A 354 6.83 8.44 -7.39
C ASP A 354 6.96 9.28 -6.10
N ILE A 355 5.95 10.12 -5.82
CA ILE A 355 5.90 11.02 -4.66
C ILE A 355 4.52 10.89 -4.01
N GLY A 356 4.52 10.59 -2.72
CA GLY A 356 3.31 10.45 -1.89
C GLY A 356 3.34 11.40 -0.69
N PRO A 357 2.73 12.59 -0.75
CA PRO A 357 2.54 13.42 0.44
C PRO A 357 1.70 12.70 1.48
N TYR A 358 2.02 12.93 2.74
CA TYR A 358 1.26 12.40 3.87
C TYR A 358 1.14 13.43 4.99
N ALA A 359 0.12 13.23 5.83
CA ALA A 359 -0.07 13.93 7.08
C ALA A 359 -0.62 12.96 8.14
N ALA A 360 -0.19 13.15 9.39
CA ALA A 360 -0.65 12.38 10.53
C ALA A 360 -0.84 13.26 11.77
N VAL A 361 -1.82 12.88 12.58
CA VAL A 361 -2.12 13.49 13.87
C VAL A 361 -2.21 12.39 14.91
N GLY A 362 -1.48 12.56 16.01
CA GLY A 362 -1.49 11.66 17.15
C GLY A 362 -1.81 12.40 18.45
N ALA A 363 -2.53 11.77 19.35
CA ALA A 363 -2.71 12.22 20.72
C ALA A 363 -2.40 11.08 21.66
N SER A 364 -1.64 11.33 22.73
CA SER A 364 -1.35 10.34 23.75
C SER A 364 -1.71 10.84 25.14
N TYR A 365 -2.26 9.96 25.97
CA TYR A 365 -2.72 10.23 27.31
C TYR A 365 -1.94 9.42 28.34
N GLN A 366 -1.21 10.11 29.22
CA GLN A 366 -0.47 9.51 30.32
C GLN A 366 -1.44 9.06 31.41
N LEU A 367 -1.36 7.77 31.73
CA LEU A 367 -2.09 7.13 32.81
C LEU A 367 -1.25 7.19 34.10
N GLU A 368 -1.93 7.20 35.26
CA GLU A 368 -1.29 7.33 36.57
C GLU A 368 -0.28 6.21 36.90
N GLN A 369 -0.37 5.05 36.23
CA GLN A 369 0.46 3.86 36.47
C GLN A 369 1.57 3.65 35.42
N ALA A 370 2.21 4.72 34.94
CA ALA A 370 3.26 4.67 33.90
C ALA A 370 2.83 4.06 32.55
N GLY A 371 1.52 4.00 32.30
CA GLY A 371 0.94 3.62 31.01
C GLY A 371 0.68 4.85 30.14
N ASN A 372 0.70 4.68 28.82
CA ASN A 372 0.34 5.73 27.87
C ASN A 372 -0.63 5.15 26.84
N LEU A 373 -1.77 5.81 26.65
CA LEU A 373 -2.77 5.46 25.64
C LEU A 373 -2.66 6.42 24.46
N GLY A 374 -2.32 5.92 23.27
CA GLY A 374 -2.18 6.71 22.04
C GLY A 374 -3.28 6.44 21.03
N LEU A 375 -3.80 7.51 20.41
CA LEU A 375 -4.64 7.46 19.22
C LEU A 375 -3.94 8.21 18.09
N GLY A 376 -3.85 7.59 16.91
CA GLY A 376 -3.24 8.18 15.72
C GLY A 376 -4.15 8.07 14.52
N VAL A 377 -4.11 9.08 13.64
CA VAL A 377 -4.73 9.05 12.32
C VAL A 377 -3.70 9.50 11.29
N LYS A 378 -3.52 8.73 10.22
CA LYS A 378 -2.69 9.07 9.06
C LYS A 378 -3.55 9.17 7.81
N ALA A 379 -3.21 10.10 6.93
CA ALA A 379 -3.68 10.19 5.56
C ALA A 379 -2.48 10.32 4.62
N SER A 380 -2.50 9.62 3.49
CA SER A 380 -1.45 9.69 2.48
C SER A 380 -2.04 9.57 1.07
N GLN A 381 -1.31 10.10 0.09
CA GLN A 381 -1.63 9.82 -1.30
C GLN A 381 -1.47 8.32 -1.59
N PRO A 382 -2.41 7.70 -2.33
CA PRO A 382 -2.27 6.32 -2.75
C PRO A 382 -1.05 6.10 -3.65
N HIS A 383 -0.50 4.89 -3.63
CA HIS A 383 0.65 4.54 -4.46
C HIS A 383 0.30 4.44 -5.96
N PHE A 384 -0.95 4.17 -6.30
CA PHE A 384 -1.41 4.03 -7.68
C PHE A 384 -2.59 4.97 -7.95
N GLY A 385 -2.61 5.57 -9.15
CA GLY A 385 -3.69 6.47 -9.56
C GLY A 385 -3.63 7.86 -8.92
N SER A 386 -4.49 8.77 -9.37
CA SER A 386 -4.50 10.18 -8.94
C SER A 386 -5.73 10.57 -8.11
N GLN A 387 -6.60 9.60 -7.81
CA GLN A 387 -7.84 9.80 -7.07
C GLN A 387 -7.86 8.94 -5.81
N GLY A 388 -8.36 9.49 -4.72
CA GLY A 388 -8.46 8.80 -3.43
C GLY A 388 -7.41 9.21 -2.41
N VAL A 389 -7.54 8.65 -1.21
CA VAL A 389 -6.69 8.89 -0.04
C VAL A 389 -6.59 7.57 0.73
N ASP A 390 -5.36 7.13 0.95
CA ASP A 390 -5.05 6.07 1.89
C ASP A 390 -5.11 6.65 3.30
N SER A 391 -5.72 5.93 4.23
CA SER A 391 -5.83 6.41 5.60
C SER A 391 -5.69 5.29 6.60
N SER A 392 -5.21 5.60 7.81
CA SER A 392 -5.21 4.63 8.89
C SER A 392 -5.56 5.25 10.22
N VAL A 393 -6.14 4.43 11.09
CA VAL A 393 -6.44 4.77 12.48
C VAL A 393 -5.74 3.76 13.37
N GLN A 394 -4.95 4.27 14.30
CA GLN A 394 -4.12 3.48 15.19
C GLN A 394 -4.52 3.73 16.65
N LEU A 395 -4.68 2.67 17.42
CA LEU A 395 -4.81 2.71 18.87
C LEU A 395 -3.61 1.98 19.48
N SER A 396 -2.91 2.61 20.42
CA SER A 396 -1.74 2.03 21.09
C SER A 396 -1.84 2.15 22.60
N TYR A 397 -1.32 1.14 23.28
CA TYR A 397 -1.10 1.14 24.72
C TYR A 397 0.37 0.82 24.96
N GLU A 398 1.06 1.70 25.67
CA GLU A 398 2.47 1.59 26.01
C GLU A 398 2.63 1.56 27.54
N LEU A 399 3.51 0.71 28.04
CA LEU A 399 3.84 0.58 29.46
C LEU A 399 5.36 0.57 29.62
N LYS A 400 5.88 1.40 30.52
CA LYS A 400 7.31 1.44 30.87
C LYS A 400 7.50 1.03 32.33
N PHE A 401 8.49 0.19 32.62
CA PHE A 401 8.73 -0.36 33.97
C PHE A 401 10.19 -0.73 34.23
#